data_AF-A0A7U4P9Y6-F1
#
_entry.id   AF-A0A7U4P9Y6-F1
#
_cell.length_a   1.000
_cell.length_b   1.000
_cell.length_c   1.000
_cell.angle_alpha   90.00
_cell.angle_beta   90.00
_cell.angle_gamma   90.00
#
_symmetry.space_group_name_H-M   'P 1'
#
loop_
_entity.id
_entity.type
_entity.pdbx_description
1 polymer ?
#
loop_
_entity_poly.entity_id
_entity_poly.type
_entity_poly.pdbx_seq_one_letter_code
_entity_poly.pdbx_strand_id
1 'polypeptide(L)'
;MTTLLPLHDGDHAVQFDDDVAARLDGFELRLLAGRIVAIRDNRFIDLQNLIAGDGALTHDGNPYDLRRSNLGTLHYDFGGHGELALRDAATDAARLAAALAHPGGFERPSSTAAPQPRTDAVRLSPGCRLAFLPFEHARDVPNISADATHNAATRLTLSHWPANRTPARYKANLSTESVLRFAPEMTDDPDVRHVTTDHFDLDGLASVYGLVAPDHALRHHALLVDVARFGDFARGRSDAARRLAFALNAIVAHTSREIGTPGDEGTRIARIFRAMLPALRDLLDAPSPPDELWRAADRHHAATEALLDHPDATLEQHPALDLAVFRLPDARAPRGCASQRYFGLSPIAFHNRTPLSTLAIVAHGDVVVHQRYEGWVERVSAAPRPRRDLSILARALQAAEPHACRWRYDGVQHIMPRLGHDGARSSGIPADAIVSELKRLLAVAPAAWEPTPEAGRRDNASFACAAGGALG
;
A
#
# COMPACT_ATOMS: atom_id res chain seq x y z
N MET A 1 1.09 21.97 -26.52
CA MET A 1 -0.26 21.45 -26.81
C MET A 1 -0.60 20.48 -25.68
N THR A 2 -1.88 20.38 -25.29
CA THR A 2 -2.27 19.67 -24.07
C THR A 2 -3.54 18.86 -24.29
N THR A 3 -3.61 17.69 -23.67
CA THR A 3 -4.74 16.76 -23.78
C THR A 3 -5.37 16.54 -22.41
N LEU A 4 -6.71 16.46 -22.37
CA LEU A 4 -7.48 16.10 -21.18
C LEU A 4 -7.86 14.63 -21.27
N LEU A 5 -7.53 13.86 -20.23
CA LEU A 5 -7.94 12.45 -20.10
C LEU A 5 -8.88 12.29 -18.89
N PRO A 6 -10.01 11.59 -19.02
CA PRO A 6 -10.95 11.42 -17.91
C PRO A 6 -10.38 10.50 -16.82
N LEU A 7 -10.73 10.77 -15.57
CA LEU A 7 -10.55 9.81 -14.48
C LEU A 7 -11.65 8.74 -14.52
N HIS A 8 -11.31 7.51 -14.15
CA HIS A 8 -12.25 6.39 -14.05
C HIS A 8 -13.40 6.69 -13.06
N ASP A 9 -13.09 7.41 -11.98
CA ASP A 9 -14.04 7.69 -10.90
C ASP A 9 -15.02 8.84 -11.20
N GLY A 10 -14.88 9.52 -12.35
CA GLY A 10 -15.82 10.53 -12.84
C GLY A 10 -15.61 11.96 -12.34
N ASP A 11 -16.37 12.88 -12.96
CA ASP A 11 -16.42 14.35 -12.87
C ASP A 11 -15.14 15.16 -13.17
N HIS A 12 -13.97 14.53 -13.16
CA HIS A 12 -12.70 15.22 -13.37
C HIS A 12 -11.93 14.63 -14.56
N ALA A 13 -11.21 15.51 -15.24
CA ALA A 13 -10.21 15.14 -16.25
C ALA A 13 -8.85 15.67 -15.80
N VAL A 14 -7.80 14.93 -16.12
CA VAL A 14 -6.42 15.32 -15.85
C VAL A 14 -5.82 15.89 -17.12
N GLN A 15 -5.15 17.02 -16.99
CA GLN A 15 -4.44 17.69 -18.06
C GLN A 15 -3.00 17.18 -18.16
N PHE A 16 -2.58 16.83 -19.38
CA PHE A 16 -1.25 16.36 -19.69
C PHE A 16 -0.67 17.08 -20.90
N ASP A 17 0.65 17.03 -21.06
CA ASP A 17 1.29 17.25 -22.36
C ASP A 17 0.92 16.10 -23.33
N ASP A 18 0.73 16.42 -24.61
CA ASP A 18 0.21 15.45 -25.59
C ASP A 18 1.07 14.18 -25.75
N ASP A 19 2.39 14.31 -25.61
CA ASP A 19 3.32 13.16 -25.70
C ASP A 19 3.18 12.19 -24.53
N VAL A 20 2.76 12.69 -23.36
CA VAL A 20 2.44 11.87 -22.19
C VAL A 20 1.08 11.23 -22.38
N ALA A 21 0.06 12.01 -22.76
CA ALA A 21 -1.30 11.52 -22.97
C ALA A 21 -1.35 10.39 -24.01
N ALA A 22 -0.60 10.51 -25.10
CA ALA A 22 -0.51 9.50 -26.15
C ALA A 22 0.01 8.13 -25.67
N ARG A 23 0.68 8.07 -24.50
CA ARG A 23 1.24 6.84 -23.91
C ARG A 23 0.36 6.22 -22.81
N LEU A 24 -0.71 6.91 -22.42
CA LEU A 24 -1.62 6.47 -21.35
C LEU A 24 -2.82 5.68 -21.90
N ASP A 25 -2.83 5.38 -23.19
CA ASP A 25 -3.87 4.56 -23.80
C ASP A 25 -3.93 3.16 -23.15
N GLY A 26 -5.14 2.74 -22.78
CA GLY A 26 -5.39 1.49 -22.05
C GLY A 26 -5.07 1.49 -20.56
N PHE A 27 -4.69 2.62 -19.97
CA PHE A 27 -4.60 2.77 -18.51
C PHE A 27 -5.91 3.32 -17.94
N GLU A 28 -6.31 2.81 -16.78
CA GLU A 28 -7.29 3.50 -15.93
C GLU A 28 -6.58 4.58 -15.12
N LEU A 29 -7.11 5.79 -15.13
CA LEU A 29 -6.58 6.89 -14.31
C LEU A 29 -7.47 7.09 -13.09
N ARG A 30 -6.85 7.17 -11.91
CA ARG A 30 -7.56 7.46 -10.65
C ARG A 30 -6.81 8.50 -9.83
N LEU A 31 -7.54 9.31 -9.08
CA LEU A 31 -6.97 10.15 -8.04
C LEU A 31 -6.95 9.35 -6.74
N LEU A 32 -5.78 8.90 -6.32
CA LEU A 32 -5.58 8.16 -5.07
C LEU A 32 -4.71 9.00 -4.14
N ALA A 33 -5.25 9.34 -2.98
CA ALA A 33 -4.52 10.01 -1.90
C ALA A 33 -3.76 11.28 -2.33
N GLY A 34 -4.37 12.09 -3.19
CA GLY A 34 -3.78 13.32 -3.72
C GLY A 34 -2.84 13.14 -4.92
N ARG A 35 -2.71 11.93 -5.48
CA ARG A 35 -1.89 11.66 -6.65
C ARG A 35 -2.67 11.00 -7.79
N ILE A 36 -2.34 11.34 -9.03
CA ILE A 36 -2.88 10.62 -10.19
C ILE A 36 -2.08 9.34 -10.39
N VAL A 37 -2.79 8.21 -10.25
CA VAL A 37 -2.26 6.88 -10.44
C VAL A 37 -2.82 6.30 -11.73
N ALA A 38 -1.93 5.84 -12.60
CA ALA A 38 -2.30 5.01 -13.74
C ALA A 38 -2.29 3.53 -13.32
N ILE A 39 -3.36 2.81 -13.65
CA ILE A 39 -3.58 1.43 -13.27
C ILE A 39 -3.78 0.60 -14.55
N ARG A 40 -2.99 -0.46 -14.69
CA ARG A 40 -3.15 -1.49 -15.73
C ARG A 40 -2.49 -2.79 -15.25
N ASP A 41 -3.13 -3.93 -15.46
CA ASP A 41 -2.60 -5.25 -15.07
C ASP A 41 -2.16 -5.30 -13.59
N ASN A 42 -2.97 -4.72 -12.69
CA ASN A 42 -2.68 -4.58 -11.26
C ASN A 42 -1.38 -3.81 -10.91
N ARG A 43 -0.84 -3.03 -11.86
CA ARG A 43 0.31 -2.14 -11.62
C ARG A 43 -0.17 -0.73 -11.32
N PHE A 44 0.31 -0.18 -10.21
CA PHE A 44 0.03 1.19 -9.77
C PHE A 44 1.23 2.08 -10.11
N ILE A 45 1.01 3.06 -11.00
CA ILE A 45 2.05 3.94 -11.49
C ILE A 45 1.72 5.38 -11.08
N ASP A 46 2.54 5.95 -10.19
CA ASP A 46 2.47 7.36 -9.80
C ASP A 46 2.93 8.24 -10.98
N LEU A 47 1.97 8.90 -11.63
CA LEU A 47 2.25 9.68 -12.84
C LEU A 47 3.04 10.96 -12.57
N GLN A 48 2.87 11.59 -11.40
CA GLN A 48 3.65 12.78 -11.03
C GLN A 48 5.15 12.44 -10.99
N ASN A 49 5.51 11.40 -10.24
CA ASN A 49 6.90 10.97 -10.12
C ASN A 49 7.44 10.39 -11.43
N LEU A 50 6.59 9.76 -12.24
CA LEU A 50 7.01 9.25 -13.54
C LEU A 50 7.33 10.36 -14.55
N ILE A 51 6.53 11.44 -14.57
CA ILE A 51 6.65 12.52 -15.55
C ILE A 51 7.80 13.49 -15.18
N ALA A 52 7.87 13.89 -13.91
CA ALA A 52 8.80 14.93 -13.45
C ALA A 52 9.99 14.39 -12.64
N GLY A 53 9.97 13.10 -12.30
CA GLY A 53 10.97 12.47 -11.44
C GLY A 53 10.51 12.38 -9.98
N ASP A 54 11.09 11.42 -9.28
CA ASP A 54 10.93 11.13 -7.86
C ASP A 54 10.84 12.40 -6.97
N GLY A 55 9.89 12.50 -6.05
CA GLY A 55 9.67 13.71 -5.24
C GLY A 55 8.98 14.84 -5.99
N ALA A 56 8.24 14.52 -7.04
CA ALA A 56 7.47 15.49 -7.82
C ALA A 56 6.22 15.99 -7.08
N LEU A 57 5.93 17.27 -7.28
CA LEU A 57 4.72 17.97 -6.85
C LEU A 57 4.25 18.94 -7.92
N THR A 58 3.00 19.37 -7.79
CA THR A 58 2.38 20.40 -8.63
C THR A 58 2.64 21.79 -8.03
N HIS A 59 3.07 22.76 -8.84
CA HIS A 59 3.38 24.12 -8.39
C HIS A 59 2.16 24.84 -7.80
N ASP A 60 0.98 24.62 -8.38
CA ASP A 60 -0.28 25.24 -7.98
C ASP A 60 -1.09 24.41 -6.96
N GLY A 61 -0.59 23.22 -6.59
CA GLY A 61 -1.29 22.28 -5.72
C GLY A 61 -2.48 21.56 -6.37
N ASN A 62 -2.73 21.74 -7.68
CA ASN A 62 -3.81 21.09 -8.40
C ASN A 62 -3.39 19.69 -8.88
N PRO A 63 -3.90 18.60 -8.28
CA PRO A 63 -3.49 17.24 -8.67
C PRO A 63 -3.97 16.86 -10.08
N TYR A 64 -4.89 17.61 -10.68
CA TYR A 64 -5.43 17.34 -12.01
C TYR A 64 -4.65 18.01 -13.15
N ASP A 65 -3.57 18.75 -12.85
CA ASP A 65 -2.71 19.34 -13.88
C ASP A 65 -1.29 18.77 -13.81
N LEU A 66 -1.04 17.73 -14.62
CA LEU A 66 0.23 17.04 -14.73
C LEU A 66 1.03 17.45 -15.97
N ARG A 67 0.78 18.65 -16.51
CA ARG A 67 1.67 19.26 -17.51
C ARG A 67 3.03 19.49 -16.87
N ARG A 68 4.11 19.25 -17.61
CA ARG A 68 5.47 19.45 -17.09
C ARG A 68 5.73 20.88 -16.62
N SER A 69 5.06 21.87 -17.22
CA SER A 69 5.12 23.27 -16.78
C SER A 69 4.52 23.52 -15.40
N ASN A 70 3.65 22.62 -14.92
CA ASN A 70 3.07 22.68 -13.57
C ASN A 70 3.78 21.73 -12.59
N LEU A 71 4.74 20.92 -13.06
CA LEU A 71 5.44 19.97 -12.20
C LEU A 71 6.84 20.47 -11.85
N GLY A 72 7.19 20.33 -10.58
CA GLY A 72 8.54 20.52 -10.08
C GLY A 72 8.96 19.36 -9.19
N THR A 73 10.26 19.22 -8.99
CA THR A 73 10.86 18.15 -8.19
C THR A 73 11.54 18.74 -6.97
N LEU A 74 11.21 18.22 -5.78
CA LEU A 74 11.90 18.62 -4.55
C LEU A 74 13.30 18.02 -4.49
N HIS A 75 14.30 18.86 -4.22
CA HIS A 75 15.68 18.47 -4.01
C HIS A 75 16.10 18.74 -2.56
N TYR A 76 16.87 17.82 -2.02
CA TYR A 76 17.45 17.88 -0.69
C TYR A 76 18.92 17.48 -0.80
N ASP A 77 19.80 18.23 -0.14
CA ASP A 77 21.22 17.92 -0.08
C ASP A 77 21.55 17.33 1.30
N PHE A 78 22.34 16.25 1.32
CA PHE A 78 22.78 15.64 2.57
C PHE A 78 23.64 16.64 3.35
N GLY A 79 23.26 16.94 4.59
CA GLY A 79 23.91 17.99 5.39
C GLY A 79 23.47 19.41 5.04
N GLY A 80 22.53 19.60 4.11
CA GLY A 80 21.90 20.89 3.77
C GLY A 80 20.94 21.44 4.83
N HIS A 81 21.07 20.97 6.08
CA HIS A 81 20.38 21.48 7.27
C HIS A 81 18.85 21.55 7.25
N GLY A 82 18.16 20.81 6.37
CA GLY A 82 16.70 20.84 6.28
C GLY A 82 16.17 21.74 5.16
N GLU A 83 17.02 22.27 4.29
CA GLU A 83 16.58 23.09 3.17
C GLU A 83 16.07 22.22 2.00
N LEU A 84 14.92 22.59 1.45
CA LEU A 84 14.36 22.00 0.25
C LEU A 84 14.40 23.01 -0.89
N ALA A 85 14.96 22.61 -2.02
CA ALA A 85 14.92 23.38 -3.25
C ALA A 85 13.92 22.77 -4.21
N LEU A 86 13.00 23.57 -4.73
CA LEU A 86 12.15 23.16 -5.85
C LEU A 86 12.91 23.42 -7.16
N ARG A 87 13.06 22.38 -7.98
CA ARG A 87 13.67 22.47 -9.31
C ARG A 87 12.63 22.13 -10.37
N ASP A 88 12.82 22.65 -11.57
CA ASP A 88 11.99 22.31 -12.72
C ASP A 88 12.04 20.79 -12.99
N ALA A 89 10.93 20.25 -13.49
CA ALA A 89 10.84 18.84 -13.86
C ALA A 89 11.97 18.42 -14.82
N ALA A 90 12.74 17.41 -14.41
CA ALA A 90 13.72 16.78 -15.30
C ALA A 90 13.00 15.74 -16.17
N THR A 91 12.75 16.07 -17.43
CA THR A 91 12.03 15.18 -18.34
C THR A 91 12.90 14.03 -18.82
N ASP A 92 12.48 12.79 -18.56
CA ASP A 92 13.11 11.59 -19.11
C ASP A 92 12.10 10.79 -19.94
N ALA A 93 12.03 11.12 -21.24
CA ALA A 93 11.11 10.47 -22.18
C ALA A 93 11.40 8.96 -22.34
N ALA A 94 12.66 8.53 -22.15
CA ALA A 94 13.03 7.13 -22.25
C ALA A 94 12.55 6.35 -21.02
N ARG A 95 12.72 6.89 -19.82
CA ARG A 95 12.15 6.33 -18.58
C ARG A 95 10.63 6.26 -18.63
N LEU A 96 9.98 7.34 -19.08
CA LEU A 96 8.53 7.37 -19.27
C LEU A 96 8.08 6.27 -20.23
N ALA A 97 8.75 6.15 -21.39
CA ALA A 97 8.47 5.12 -22.37
C ALA A 97 8.64 3.71 -21.79
N ALA A 98 9.74 3.45 -21.09
CA ALA A 98 10.03 2.16 -20.51
C ALA A 98 9.05 1.77 -19.39
N ALA A 99 8.63 2.72 -18.56
CA ALA A 99 7.71 2.45 -17.45
C ALA A 99 6.29 2.14 -17.92
N LEU A 100 5.83 2.82 -18.98
CA LEU A 100 4.50 2.64 -19.58
C LEU A 100 4.47 1.55 -20.66
N ALA A 101 5.63 1.08 -21.12
CA ALA A 101 5.74 -0.05 -22.03
C ALA A 101 5.18 -1.33 -21.39
N HIS A 102 4.59 -2.18 -22.24
CA HIS A 102 4.12 -3.49 -21.84
C HIS A 102 5.31 -4.41 -21.49
N PRO A 103 5.32 -5.05 -20.31
CA PRO A 103 6.20 -6.19 -20.07
C PRO A 103 5.64 -7.38 -20.85
N GLY A 104 6.11 -7.55 -22.08
CA GLY A 104 5.67 -8.62 -22.99
C GLY A 104 4.82 -8.06 -24.12
N GLY A 105 5.33 -8.17 -25.35
CA GLY A 105 4.65 -7.77 -26.57
C GLY A 105 3.45 -8.67 -26.88
N PHE A 106 2.41 -8.61 -26.06
CA PHE A 106 1.07 -8.90 -26.53
C PHE A 106 0.57 -7.62 -27.21
N GLU A 107 0.47 -7.68 -28.53
CA GLU A 107 -0.38 -6.76 -29.27
C GLU A 107 -1.73 -6.67 -28.55
N ARG A 108 -2.29 -5.47 -28.52
CA ARG A 108 -3.71 -5.27 -28.19
C ARG A 108 -4.47 -6.45 -28.78
N PRO A 109 -5.27 -7.20 -28.00
CA PRO A 109 -6.30 -7.98 -28.63
C PRO A 109 -7.08 -6.98 -29.47
N SER A 110 -7.00 -7.12 -30.79
CA SER A 110 -7.92 -6.46 -31.70
C SER A 110 -9.32 -6.62 -31.11
N SER A 111 -10.23 -5.67 -31.35
CA SER A 111 -11.63 -5.76 -30.89
C SER A 111 -12.37 -7.01 -31.40
N THR A 112 -11.67 -7.87 -32.14
CA THR A 112 -12.01 -9.20 -32.63
C THR A 112 -11.39 -10.37 -31.82
N ALA A 113 -10.67 -10.12 -30.73
CA ALA A 113 -10.08 -11.19 -29.94
C ALA A 113 -11.16 -12.01 -29.24
N ALA A 114 -11.08 -13.33 -29.40
CA ALA A 114 -11.99 -14.26 -28.78
C ALA A 114 -12.06 -14.00 -27.26
N PRO A 115 -13.26 -14.05 -26.65
CA PRO A 115 -13.41 -13.82 -25.21
C PRO A 115 -12.45 -14.73 -24.45
N GLN A 116 -11.66 -14.16 -23.54
CA GLN A 116 -10.82 -14.94 -22.64
C GLN A 116 -11.68 -16.01 -21.96
N PRO A 117 -11.17 -17.23 -21.78
CA PRO A 117 -11.93 -18.30 -21.13
C PRO A 117 -12.38 -17.80 -19.76
N ARG A 118 -13.70 -17.70 -19.56
CA ARG A 118 -14.28 -17.22 -18.31
C ARG A 118 -13.78 -18.10 -17.17
N THR A 119 -13.07 -17.51 -16.22
CA THR A 119 -12.74 -18.22 -14.98
C THR A 119 -14.02 -18.47 -14.21
N ASP A 120 -14.29 -19.73 -13.86
CA ASP A 120 -15.45 -20.09 -13.06
C ASP A 120 -15.42 -19.38 -11.70
N ALA A 121 -16.54 -18.73 -11.36
CA ALA A 121 -16.73 -18.11 -10.06
C ALA A 121 -16.52 -19.14 -8.93
N VAL A 122 -15.78 -18.74 -7.91
CA VAL A 122 -15.43 -19.60 -6.77
C VAL A 122 -16.58 -19.59 -5.77
N ARG A 123 -17.20 -20.76 -5.57
CA ARG A 123 -18.25 -20.96 -4.57
C ARG A 123 -17.70 -21.73 -3.38
N LEU A 124 -17.99 -21.26 -2.16
CA LEU A 124 -17.67 -22.00 -0.93
C LEU A 124 -18.53 -23.26 -0.79
N SER A 125 -19.80 -23.20 -1.20
CA SER A 125 -20.71 -24.34 -1.25
C SER A 125 -21.78 -24.14 -2.35
N PRO A 126 -22.45 -25.19 -2.83
CA PRO A 126 -23.51 -25.07 -3.84
C PRO A 126 -24.68 -24.15 -3.44
N GLY A 127 -24.95 -24.04 -2.13
CA GLY A 127 -26.03 -23.20 -1.59
C GLY A 127 -25.64 -21.74 -1.36
N CYS A 128 -24.37 -21.35 -1.56
CA CYS A 128 -23.95 -19.96 -1.39
C CYS A 128 -24.57 -19.06 -2.47
N ARG A 129 -25.29 -18.02 -2.04
CA ARG A 129 -25.86 -17.00 -2.92
C ARG A 129 -24.78 -16.26 -3.70
N LEU A 130 -23.78 -15.75 -2.99
CA LEU A 130 -22.65 -15.02 -3.57
C LEU A 130 -21.50 -15.96 -3.88
N ALA A 131 -20.84 -15.72 -5.01
CA ALA A 131 -19.61 -16.39 -5.42
C ALA A 131 -18.49 -15.35 -5.60
N PHE A 132 -17.25 -15.74 -5.33
CA PHE A 132 -16.11 -14.89 -5.60
C PHE A 132 -15.77 -14.91 -7.10
N LEU A 133 -15.57 -13.73 -7.68
CA LEU A 133 -15.09 -13.55 -9.06
C LEU A 133 -13.95 -12.51 -9.02
N PRO A 134 -12.78 -12.77 -9.64
CA PRO A 134 -11.68 -11.80 -9.65
C PRO A 134 -12.06 -10.47 -10.32
N PHE A 135 -11.45 -9.37 -9.89
CA PHE A 135 -11.80 -8.01 -10.32
C PHE A 135 -11.87 -7.81 -11.83
N GLU A 136 -10.85 -8.25 -12.55
CA GLU A 136 -10.81 -8.14 -14.02
C GLU A 136 -11.96 -8.90 -14.70
N HIS A 137 -12.42 -10.00 -14.11
CA HIS A 137 -13.53 -10.82 -14.63
C HIS A 137 -14.92 -10.31 -14.20
N ALA A 138 -14.96 -9.43 -13.19
CA ALA A 138 -16.20 -8.86 -12.64
C ALA A 138 -16.60 -7.52 -13.27
N ARG A 139 -15.82 -7.00 -14.24
CA ARG A 139 -16.00 -5.64 -14.81
C ARG A 139 -17.37 -5.37 -15.44
N ASP A 140 -17.97 -6.40 -16.04
CA ASP A 140 -19.26 -6.31 -16.73
C ASP A 140 -20.40 -7.01 -15.99
N VAL A 141 -20.16 -7.43 -14.74
CA VAL A 141 -21.12 -8.23 -13.96
C VAL A 141 -21.41 -7.52 -12.63
N PRO A 142 -22.69 -7.31 -12.26
CA PRO A 142 -23.04 -6.69 -10.99
C PRO A 142 -22.37 -7.39 -9.80
N ASN A 143 -21.62 -6.63 -9.02
CA ASN A 143 -20.76 -7.14 -7.95
C ASN A 143 -20.76 -6.25 -6.71
N ILE A 144 -20.36 -6.84 -5.59
CA ILE A 144 -19.88 -6.12 -4.40
C ILE A 144 -18.35 -6.15 -4.45
N SER A 145 -17.71 -4.98 -4.47
CA SER A 145 -16.27 -4.88 -4.31
C SER A 145 -15.93 -4.89 -2.82
N ALA A 146 -15.13 -5.86 -2.39
CA ALA A 146 -14.72 -6.06 -1.02
C ALA A 146 -13.20 -5.98 -0.96
N ASP A 147 -12.68 -5.06 -0.15
CA ASP A 147 -11.25 -4.79 -0.05
C ASP A 147 -10.55 -4.61 -1.41
N ALA A 148 -11.06 -3.69 -2.21
CA ALA A 148 -10.51 -3.33 -3.50
C ALA A 148 -11.07 -1.99 -3.96
N THR A 149 -10.56 -1.51 -5.09
CA THR A 149 -11.22 -0.42 -5.83
C THR A 149 -12.56 -0.86 -6.44
N HIS A 150 -13.29 0.03 -7.12
CA HIS A 150 -14.56 -0.27 -7.81
C HIS A 150 -14.42 -0.23 -9.33
N ASN A 151 -15.25 -1.00 -10.03
CA ASN A 151 -15.41 -0.95 -11.48
C ASN A 151 -16.81 -0.46 -11.86
N ALA A 152 -17.07 -0.34 -13.17
CA ALA A 152 -18.35 0.16 -13.69
C ALA A 152 -19.57 -0.68 -13.28
N ALA A 153 -19.41 -1.98 -13.03
CA ALA A 153 -20.49 -2.86 -12.59
C ALA A 153 -20.61 -2.99 -11.06
N THR A 154 -19.70 -2.39 -10.28
CA THR A 154 -19.74 -2.42 -8.82
C THR A 154 -20.98 -1.69 -8.30
N ARG A 155 -21.84 -2.40 -7.56
CA ARG A 155 -23.07 -1.87 -6.93
C ARG A 155 -22.84 -1.37 -5.51
N LEU A 156 -21.87 -1.95 -4.82
CA LEU A 156 -21.48 -1.60 -3.45
C LEU A 156 -19.98 -1.80 -3.30
N THR A 157 -19.32 -0.84 -2.65
CA THR A 157 -17.92 -0.95 -2.22
C THR A 157 -17.87 -1.10 -0.70
N LEU A 158 -17.05 -2.02 -0.21
CA LEU A 158 -16.74 -2.24 1.20
C LEU A 158 -15.22 -2.39 1.31
N SER A 159 -14.54 -1.24 1.32
CA SER A 159 -13.08 -1.12 1.35
C SER A 159 -12.64 0.09 2.18
N HIS A 160 -11.44 0.02 2.73
CA HIS A 160 -10.73 1.14 3.36
C HIS A 160 -9.67 1.79 2.44
N TRP A 161 -9.54 1.37 1.17
CA TRP A 161 -8.57 1.96 0.24
C TRP A 161 -8.83 3.45 0.00
N PRO A 162 -7.82 4.25 -0.37
CA PRO A 162 -8.03 5.65 -0.76
C PRO A 162 -9.13 5.79 -1.81
N ALA A 163 -9.96 6.83 -1.66
CA ALA A 163 -11.08 7.15 -2.56
C ALA A 163 -12.14 6.03 -2.74
N ASN A 164 -12.22 5.07 -1.80
CA ASN A 164 -13.29 4.08 -1.81
C ASN A 164 -14.69 4.74 -1.74
N ARG A 165 -15.69 4.01 -2.24
CA ARG A 165 -17.11 4.42 -2.21
C ARG A 165 -17.90 3.73 -1.10
N THR A 166 -17.22 3.30 -0.03
CA THR A 166 -17.87 2.63 1.11
C THR A 166 -18.85 3.59 1.78
N PRO A 167 -20.14 3.22 1.92
CA PRO A 167 -21.12 4.06 2.60
C PRO A 167 -20.66 4.40 4.03
N ALA A 168 -20.84 5.67 4.44
CA ALA A 168 -20.32 6.18 5.72
C ALA A 168 -20.72 5.33 6.94
N ARG A 169 -21.94 4.77 6.96
CA ARG A 169 -22.42 3.90 8.05
C ARG A 169 -21.65 2.59 8.18
N TYR A 170 -21.01 2.12 7.11
CA TYR A 170 -20.22 0.90 7.11
C TYR A 170 -18.71 1.16 7.20
N LYS A 171 -18.22 2.37 6.89
CA LYS A 171 -16.78 2.68 6.90
C LYS A 171 -16.10 2.31 8.23
N ALA A 172 -15.05 1.50 8.14
CA ALA A 172 -14.21 1.10 9.25
C ALA A 172 -12.72 1.25 8.91
N ASN A 173 -11.84 0.91 9.86
CA ASN A 173 -10.38 0.96 9.61
C ASN A 173 -9.87 -0.22 8.79
N LEU A 174 -10.65 -1.30 8.70
CA LEU A 174 -10.39 -2.50 7.91
C LEU A 174 -11.57 -2.73 6.97
N SER A 175 -11.30 -3.29 5.80
CA SER A 175 -12.32 -3.70 4.84
C SER A 175 -13.22 -4.78 5.44
N THR A 176 -12.66 -5.73 6.21
CA THR A 176 -13.41 -6.78 6.91
C THR A 176 -14.36 -6.20 7.93
N GLU A 177 -13.95 -5.20 8.72
CA GLU A 177 -14.85 -4.52 9.65
C GLU A 177 -15.98 -3.82 8.90
N SER A 178 -15.71 -3.25 7.73
CA SER A 178 -16.74 -2.63 6.89
C SER A 178 -17.75 -3.64 6.36
N VAL A 179 -17.26 -4.80 5.90
CA VAL A 179 -18.10 -5.94 5.50
C VAL A 179 -18.95 -6.47 6.65
N LEU A 180 -18.36 -6.69 7.82
CA LEU A 180 -19.06 -7.26 8.97
C LEU A 180 -20.13 -6.31 9.55
N ARG A 181 -19.99 -5.00 9.35
CA ARG A 181 -21.05 -4.03 9.64
C ARG A 181 -22.20 -4.08 8.62
N PHE A 182 -21.89 -4.38 7.36
CA PHE A 182 -22.89 -4.51 6.30
C PHE A 182 -23.63 -5.86 6.35
N ALA A 183 -22.93 -6.96 6.70
CA ALA A 183 -23.45 -8.33 6.60
C ALA A 183 -24.83 -8.56 7.26
N PRO A 184 -25.16 -8.01 8.45
CA PRO A 184 -26.47 -8.17 9.08
C PRO A 184 -27.62 -7.49 8.30
N GLU A 185 -27.31 -6.48 7.50
CA GLU A 185 -28.27 -5.70 6.71
C GLU A 185 -28.30 -6.14 5.24
N MET A 186 -27.54 -7.17 4.87
CA MET A 186 -27.42 -7.61 3.49
C MET A 186 -28.78 -8.11 2.97
N THR A 187 -29.33 -7.38 1.99
CA THR A 187 -30.59 -7.74 1.37
C THR A 187 -30.40 -8.63 0.14
N ASP A 188 -31.45 -9.35 -0.22
CA ASP A 188 -31.52 -10.13 -1.46
C ASP A 188 -31.75 -9.23 -2.67
N ASP A 189 -30.68 -8.59 -3.13
CA ASP A 189 -30.59 -8.07 -4.49
C ASP A 189 -30.45 -9.25 -5.48
N PRO A 190 -31.43 -9.47 -6.38
CA PRO A 190 -31.39 -10.57 -7.33
C PRO A 190 -30.34 -10.41 -8.43
N ASP A 191 -29.88 -9.19 -8.71
CA ASP A 191 -28.93 -8.90 -9.77
C ASP A 191 -27.49 -9.08 -9.31
N VAL A 192 -27.23 -8.96 -7.99
CA VAL A 192 -25.91 -9.14 -7.41
C VAL A 192 -25.69 -10.59 -6.98
N ARG A 193 -24.74 -11.27 -7.65
CA ARG A 193 -24.36 -12.67 -7.39
C ARG A 193 -22.87 -12.86 -7.14
N HIS A 194 -22.09 -11.80 -7.23
CA HIS A 194 -20.64 -11.87 -7.17
C HIS A 194 -20.05 -10.89 -6.16
N VAL A 195 -18.99 -11.35 -5.50
CA VAL A 195 -18.08 -10.52 -4.70
C VAL A 195 -16.74 -10.50 -5.41
N THR A 196 -16.07 -9.36 -5.41
CA THR A 196 -14.79 -9.20 -6.10
C THR A 196 -13.75 -8.48 -5.23
N THR A 197 -12.49 -8.81 -5.48
CA THR A 197 -11.29 -8.07 -5.04
C THR A 197 -10.22 -8.16 -6.15
N ASP A 198 -9.32 -7.18 -6.22
CA ASP A 198 -8.23 -7.06 -7.21
C ASP A 198 -6.89 -7.65 -6.72
N HIS A 199 -6.83 -8.09 -5.47
CA HIS A 199 -5.63 -8.69 -4.89
C HIS A 199 -5.99 -9.80 -3.88
N PHE A 200 -4.96 -10.36 -3.26
CA PHE A 200 -5.13 -11.28 -2.15
C PHE A 200 -4.27 -10.83 -0.97
N ASP A 201 -4.90 -10.66 0.18
CA ASP A 201 -4.32 -10.66 1.51
C ASP A 201 -5.34 -11.21 2.53
N LEU A 202 -5.05 -11.05 3.83
CA LEU A 202 -5.93 -11.57 4.86
C LEU A 202 -7.15 -10.67 5.14
N ASP A 203 -7.08 -9.35 4.91
CA ASP A 203 -8.25 -8.48 5.04
C ASP A 203 -9.22 -8.73 3.88
N GLY A 204 -8.72 -8.87 2.65
CA GLY A 204 -9.50 -9.26 1.48
C GLY A 204 -10.08 -10.67 1.59
N LEU A 205 -9.33 -11.64 2.12
CA LEU A 205 -9.86 -12.99 2.38
C LEU A 205 -11.03 -12.96 3.37
N ALA A 206 -10.86 -12.28 4.51
CA ALA A 206 -11.89 -12.19 5.54
C ALA A 206 -13.10 -11.36 5.08
N SER A 207 -12.87 -10.32 4.26
CA SER A 207 -13.91 -9.50 3.62
C SER A 207 -14.76 -10.32 2.65
N VAL A 208 -14.13 -11.06 1.72
CA VAL A 208 -14.86 -11.93 0.80
C VAL A 208 -15.60 -13.02 1.58
N TYR A 209 -14.96 -13.62 2.60
CA TYR A 209 -15.59 -14.63 3.46
C TYR A 209 -16.85 -14.11 4.15
N GLY A 210 -16.80 -12.88 4.69
CA GLY A 210 -17.93 -12.21 5.35
C GLY A 210 -19.15 -12.02 4.45
N LEU A 211 -18.97 -11.97 3.13
CA LEU A 211 -20.07 -11.83 2.17
C LEU A 211 -20.56 -13.18 1.65
N VAL A 212 -19.67 -14.16 1.42
CA VAL A 212 -20.07 -15.49 0.89
C VAL A 212 -20.61 -16.44 1.96
N ALA A 213 -20.29 -16.20 3.23
CA ALA A 213 -20.72 -16.99 4.39
C ALA A 213 -21.06 -16.11 5.61
N PRO A 214 -22.02 -15.17 5.49
CA PRO A 214 -22.26 -14.11 6.47
C PRO A 214 -22.57 -14.64 7.88
N ASP A 215 -23.48 -15.61 8.01
CA ASP A 215 -23.86 -16.15 9.32
C ASP A 215 -22.68 -16.81 10.06
N HIS A 216 -21.79 -17.47 9.31
CA HIS A 216 -20.59 -18.09 9.89
C HIS A 216 -19.57 -17.03 10.27
N ALA A 217 -19.32 -16.07 9.38
CA ALA A 217 -18.43 -14.95 9.65
C ALA A 217 -18.86 -14.12 10.86
N LEU A 218 -20.16 -13.85 11.03
CA LEU A 218 -20.70 -13.11 12.17
C LEU A 218 -20.50 -13.85 13.50
N ARG A 219 -20.54 -15.19 13.52
CA ARG A 219 -20.18 -15.97 14.72
C ARG A 219 -18.71 -15.84 15.11
N HIS A 220 -17.85 -15.59 14.13
CA HIS A 220 -16.40 -15.44 14.30
C HIS A 220 -15.91 -13.99 14.18
N HIS A 221 -16.82 -13.01 14.34
CA HIS A 221 -16.57 -11.59 14.05
C HIS A 221 -15.25 -11.07 14.64
N ALA A 222 -15.04 -11.23 15.96
CA ALA A 222 -13.86 -10.69 16.63
C ALA A 222 -12.55 -11.32 16.12
N LEU A 223 -12.57 -12.63 15.84
CA LEU A 223 -11.41 -13.35 15.33
C LEU A 223 -11.07 -12.92 13.90
N LEU A 224 -12.07 -12.77 13.03
CA LEU A 224 -11.87 -12.29 11.66
C LEU A 224 -11.31 -10.87 11.60
N VAL A 225 -11.80 -9.97 12.46
CA VAL A 225 -11.26 -8.60 12.56
C VAL A 225 -9.80 -8.60 13.01
N ASP A 226 -9.42 -9.43 13.98
CA ASP A 226 -8.02 -9.53 14.40
C ASP A 226 -7.13 -10.18 13.34
N VAL A 227 -7.63 -11.17 12.58
CA VAL A 227 -6.90 -11.77 11.45
C VAL A 227 -6.65 -10.74 10.35
N ALA A 228 -7.68 -9.97 9.96
CA ALA A 228 -7.55 -8.87 9.01
C ALA A 228 -6.52 -7.83 9.49
N ARG A 229 -6.57 -7.47 10.78
CA ARG A 229 -5.60 -6.55 11.39
C ARG A 229 -4.16 -7.08 11.34
N PHE A 230 -3.95 -8.38 11.52
CA PHE A 230 -2.63 -9.00 11.36
C PHE A 230 -2.17 -9.03 9.90
N GLY A 231 -3.08 -9.16 8.94
CA GLY A 231 -2.77 -9.07 7.51
C GLY A 231 -2.24 -7.69 7.14
N ASP A 232 -3.06 -6.68 7.37
CA ASP A 232 -2.81 -5.34 6.85
C ASP A 232 -1.82 -4.56 7.70
N PHE A 233 -2.11 -4.49 8.99
CA PHE A 233 -1.37 -3.62 9.88
C PHE A 233 -0.23 -4.36 10.58
N ALA A 234 -0.10 -5.68 10.34
CA ALA A 234 0.85 -6.55 11.01
C ALA A 234 0.93 -6.23 12.52
N ARG A 235 -0.22 -6.17 13.20
CA ARG A 235 -0.28 -5.82 14.63
C ARG A 235 -1.48 -6.45 15.30
N GLY A 236 -1.40 -6.61 16.62
CA GLY A 236 -2.45 -7.25 17.40
C GLY A 236 -1.88 -7.97 18.61
N ARG A 237 -2.77 -8.36 19.54
CA ARG A 237 -2.41 -9.04 20.80
C ARG A 237 -3.07 -10.41 20.97
N SER A 238 -3.98 -10.78 20.08
CA SER A 238 -4.66 -12.08 20.13
C SER A 238 -3.74 -13.17 19.59
N ASP A 239 -3.29 -14.07 20.47
CA ASP A 239 -2.48 -15.23 20.07
C ASP A 239 -3.24 -16.15 19.10
N ALA A 240 -4.54 -16.36 19.34
CA ALA A 240 -5.38 -17.16 18.47
C ALA A 240 -5.41 -16.59 17.04
N ALA A 241 -5.66 -15.29 16.90
CA ALA A 241 -5.69 -14.63 15.60
C ALA A 241 -4.32 -14.61 14.92
N ARG A 242 -3.24 -14.41 15.69
CA ARG A 242 -1.86 -14.40 15.17
C ARG A 242 -1.47 -15.76 14.61
N ARG A 243 -1.78 -16.84 15.34
CA ARG A 243 -1.54 -18.23 14.88
C ARG A 243 -2.38 -18.56 13.65
N LEU A 244 -3.65 -18.13 13.63
CA LEU A 244 -4.51 -18.30 12.46
C LEU A 244 -3.96 -17.53 11.24
N ALA A 245 -3.55 -16.27 11.40
CA ALA A 245 -2.93 -15.49 10.33
C ALA A 245 -1.66 -16.15 9.79
N PHE A 246 -0.78 -16.68 10.66
CA PHE A 246 0.38 -17.44 10.22
C PHE A 246 0.02 -18.73 9.48
N ALA A 247 -0.98 -19.46 9.96
CA ALA A 247 -1.43 -20.67 9.30
C ALA A 247 -2.00 -20.39 7.91
N LEU A 248 -2.84 -19.35 7.78
CA LEU A 248 -3.39 -18.91 6.49
C LEU A 248 -2.27 -18.48 5.54
N ASN A 249 -1.29 -17.69 6.01
CA ASN A 249 -0.14 -17.29 5.19
C ASN A 249 0.70 -18.51 4.73
N ALA A 250 0.86 -19.54 5.56
CA ALA A 250 1.55 -20.77 5.17
C ALA A 250 0.79 -21.53 4.06
N ILE A 251 -0.53 -21.62 4.16
CA ILE A 251 -1.38 -22.25 3.13
C ILE A 251 -1.29 -21.46 1.81
N VAL A 252 -1.38 -20.13 1.85
CA VAL A 252 -1.26 -19.26 0.66
C VAL A 252 0.11 -19.41 0.01
N ALA A 253 1.18 -19.45 0.81
CA ALA A 253 2.53 -19.63 0.31
C ALA A 253 2.73 -20.99 -0.36
N HIS A 254 2.13 -22.05 0.18
CA HIS A 254 2.13 -23.37 -0.44
C HIS A 254 1.31 -23.38 -1.75
N THR A 255 0.06 -22.92 -1.69
CA THR A 255 -0.85 -22.83 -2.84
C THR A 255 -0.25 -22.03 -3.99
N SER A 256 0.39 -20.90 -3.69
CA SER A 256 1.06 -20.06 -4.69
C SER A 256 2.20 -20.78 -5.42
N ARG A 257 2.91 -21.70 -4.76
CA ARG A 257 3.97 -22.51 -5.40
C ARG A 257 3.37 -23.57 -6.32
N GLU A 258 2.24 -24.17 -5.95
CA GLU A 258 1.57 -25.19 -6.76
C GLU A 258 0.89 -24.61 -8.01
N ILE A 259 0.35 -23.39 -7.92
CA ILE A 259 -0.29 -22.70 -9.06
C ILE A 259 0.70 -22.44 -10.20
N GLY A 260 2.00 -22.27 -9.90
CA GLY A 260 3.02 -21.90 -10.86
C GLY A 260 2.85 -20.46 -11.37
N THR A 261 3.25 -20.20 -12.62
CA THR A 261 3.03 -18.91 -13.30
C THR A 261 1.75 -18.99 -14.14
N PRO A 262 0.61 -18.47 -13.67
CA PRO A 262 -0.62 -18.46 -14.45
C PRO A 262 -0.52 -17.50 -15.64
N GLY A 263 -1.44 -17.63 -16.60
CA GLY A 263 -1.51 -16.75 -17.76
C GLY A 263 -1.92 -15.32 -17.44
N ASP A 264 -2.66 -15.11 -16.34
CA ASP A 264 -3.10 -13.81 -15.84
C ASP A 264 -3.28 -13.80 -14.31
N GLU A 265 -3.24 -12.61 -13.70
CA GLU A 265 -3.35 -12.44 -12.24
C GLU A 265 -4.75 -12.76 -11.70
N GLY A 266 -5.81 -12.52 -12.47
CA GLY A 266 -7.19 -12.84 -12.07
C GLY A 266 -7.37 -14.35 -11.84
N THR A 267 -6.86 -15.16 -12.76
CA THR A 267 -6.81 -16.63 -12.63
C THR A 267 -5.98 -17.06 -11.42
N ARG A 268 -4.86 -16.38 -11.14
CA ARG A 268 -4.06 -16.62 -9.93
C ARG A 268 -4.88 -16.43 -8.67
N ILE A 269 -5.51 -15.27 -8.54
CA ILE A 269 -6.33 -14.88 -7.39
C ILE A 269 -7.50 -15.86 -7.22
N ALA A 270 -8.22 -16.22 -8.30
CA ALA A 270 -9.30 -17.21 -8.23
C ALA A 270 -8.85 -18.56 -7.66
N ARG A 271 -7.68 -19.06 -8.07
CA ARG A 271 -7.14 -20.32 -7.56
C ARG A 271 -6.76 -20.23 -6.09
N ILE A 272 -6.20 -19.11 -5.64
CA ILE A 272 -5.91 -18.86 -4.22
C ILE A 272 -7.22 -18.85 -3.42
N PHE A 273 -8.22 -18.06 -3.82
CA PHE A 273 -9.51 -18.03 -3.11
C PHE A 273 -10.23 -19.39 -3.09
N ARG A 274 -10.10 -20.19 -4.15
CA ARG A 274 -10.65 -21.55 -4.20
C ARG A 274 -10.06 -22.48 -3.14
N ALA A 275 -8.77 -22.34 -2.84
CA ALA A 275 -8.13 -23.07 -1.75
C ALA A 275 -8.43 -22.44 -0.38
N MET A 276 -8.41 -21.11 -0.30
CA MET A 276 -8.43 -20.38 0.97
C MET A 276 -9.81 -20.28 1.62
N LEU A 277 -10.91 -20.18 0.85
CA LEU A 277 -12.25 -20.03 1.44
C LEU A 277 -12.68 -21.27 2.26
N PRO A 278 -12.53 -22.52 1.79
CA PRO A 278 -12.78 -23.70 2.62
C PRO A 278 -11.80 -23.81 3.79
N ALA A 279 -10.52 -23.53 3.57
CA ALA A 279 -9.51 -23.59 4.63
C ALA A 279 -9.80 -22.61 5.77
N LEU A 280 -10.21 -21.37 5.45
CA LEU A 280 -10.61 -20.39 6.45
C LEU A 280 -11.84 -20.89 7.23
N ARG A 281 -12.89 -21.38 6.56
CA ARG A 281 -14.07 -21.94 7.24
C ARG A 281 -13.67 -23.00 8.26
N ASP A 282 -12.87 -23.97 7.82
CA ASP A 282 -12.52 -25.13 8.65
C ASP A 282 -11.60 -24.71 9.81
N LEU A 283 -10.68 -23.76 9.59
CA LEU A 283 -9.79 -23.25 10.63
C LEU A 283 -10.47 -22.33 11.65
N LEU A 284 -11.55 -21.62 11.27
CA LEU A 284 -12.35 -20.82 12.20
C LEU A 284 -13.09 -21.71 13.21
N ASP A 285 -13.57 -22.88 12.78
CA ASP A 285 -14.27 -23.83 13.66
C ASP A 285 -13.30 -24.73 14.46
N ALA A 286 -12.03 -24.79 14.07
CA ALA A 286 -11.01 -25.52 14.79
C ALA A 286 -10.62 -24.81 16.11
N PRO A 287 -10.39 -25.55 17.21
CA PRO A 287 -9.93 -24.95 18.47
C PRO A 287 -8.54 -24.32 18.35
N SER A 288 -7.70 -24.82 17.43
CA SER A 288 -6.41 -24.22 17.05
C SER A 288 -6.02 -24.70 15.64
N PRO A 289 -5.31 -23.88 14.85
CA PRO A 289 -4.70 -24.34 13.61
C PRO A 289 -3.63 -25.42 13.87
N PRO A 290 -3.39 -26.34 12.91
CA PRO A 290 -2.29 -27.30 12.97
C PRO A 290 -0.93 -26.63 13.19
N ASP A 291 -0.14 -27.17 14.11
CA ASP A 291 1.11 -26.57 14.59
C ASP A 291 2.13 -26.29 13.48
N GLU A 292 2.23 -27.19 12.51
CA GLU A 292 3.14 -27.10 11.37
C GLU A 292 2.91 -25.86 10.51
N LEU A 293 1.68 -25.31 10.50
CA LEU A 293 1.32 -24.16 9.69
C LEU A 293 1.75 -22.83 10.32
N TRP A 294 1.87 -22.74 11.66
CA TRP A 294 2.10 -21.46 12.33
C TRP A 294 3.34 -21.40 13.24
N ARG A 295 3.79 -22.54 13.79
CA ARG A 295 4.80 -22.56 14.87
C ARG A 295 6.15 -21.99 14.44
N ALA A 296 6.55 -22.16 13.18
CA ALA A 296 7.80 -21.58 12.67
C ALA A 296 7.75 -20.04 12.63
N ALA A 297 6.65 -19.47 12.11
CA ALA A 297 6.43 -18.03 12.07
C ALA A 297 6.28 -17.43 13.49
N ASP A 298 5.64 -18.17 14.40
CA ASP A 298 5.50 -17.80 15.81
C ASP A 298 6.84 -17.76 16.55
N ARG A 299 7.71 -18.76 16.36
CA ARG A 299 9.09 -18.71 16.88
C ARG A 299 9.88 -17.53 16.31
N HIS A 300 9.72 -17.25 15.02
CA HIS A 300 10.40 -16.11 14.38
C HIS A 300 9.92 -14.76 14.98
N HIS A 301 8.61 -14.62 15.21
CA HIS A 301 8.05 -13.47 15.90
C HIS A 301 8.57 -13.36 17.34
N ALA A 302 8.52 -14.44 18.12
CA ALA A 302 9.02 -14.46 19.50
C ALA A 302 10.52 -14.14 19.60
N ALA A 303 11.33 -14.61 18.63
CA ALA A 303 12.76 -14.25 18.56
C ALA A 303 12.96 -12.75 18.27
N THR A 304 12.10 -12.14 17.47
CA THR A 304 12.12 -10.69 17.23
C THR A 304 11.71 -9.92 18.48
N GLU A 305 10.68 -10.37 19.19
CA GLU A 305 10.26 -9.78 20.48
C GLU A 305 11.40 -9.81 21.49
N ALA A 306 12.05 -10.97 21.68
CA ALA A 306 13.19 -11.12 22.59
C ALA A 306 14.39 -10.24 22.21
N LEU A 307 14.61 -9.98 20.92
CA LEU A 307 15.64 -9.05 20.45
C LEU A 307 15.31 -7.60 20.83
N LEU A 308 14.05 -7.21 20.72
CA LEU A 308 13.58 -5.86 21.03
C LEU A 308 13.42 -5.60 22.55
N ASP A 309 13.28 -6.65 23.35
CA ASP A 309 13.29 -6.58 24.82
C ASP A 309 14.70 -6.64 25.42
N HIS A 310 15.73 -6.82 24.59
CA HIS A 310 17.12 -6.82 25.05
C HIS A 310 17.50 -5.45 25.65
N PRO A 311 18.26 -5.37 26.76
CA PRO A 311 18.59 -4.10 27.41
C PRO A 311 19.31 -3.08 26.53
N ASP A 312 20.08 -3.57 25.55
CA ASP A 312 20.80 -2.73 24.58
C ASP A 312 19.93 -2.31 23.37
N ALA A 313 18.69 -2.81 23.27
CA ALA A 313 17.73 -2.33 22.29
C ALA A 313 17.09 -1.03 22.78
N THR A 314 16.92 -0.04 21.89
CA THR A 314 16.28 1.24 22.25
C THR A 314 15.18 1.62 21.26
N LEU A 315 14.19 2.33 21.77
CA LEU A 315 13.10 2.93 21.00
C LEU A 315 13.02 4.43 21.32
N GLU A 316 13.39 5.25 20.35
CA GLU A 316 13.21 6.70 20.39
C GLU A 316 11.93 7.07 19.62
N GLN A 317 11.07 7.90 20.19
CA GLN A 317 9.80 8.30 19.56
C GLN A 317 9.76 9.80 19.30
N HIS A 318 9.41 10.19 18.07
CA HIS A 318 9.18 11.57 17.64
C HIS A 318 7.77 11.74 17.10
N PRO A 319 6.75 11.91 17.97
CA PRO A 319 5.36 12.04 17.53
C PRO A 319 5.13 13.19 16.54
N ALA A 320 5.82 14.33 16.73
CA ALA A 320 5.71 15.49 15.82
C ALA A 320 6.19 15.17 14.39
N LEU A 321 7.08 14.19 14.23
CA LEU A 321 7.57 13.74 12.93
C LEU A 321 6.81 12.51 12.41
N ASP A 322 5.98 11.89 13.25
CA ASP A 322 5.40 10.56 13.04
C ASP A 322 6.45 9.46 12.82
N LEU A 323 7.56 9.55 13.58
CA LEU A 323 8.74 8.69 13.45
C LEU A 323 9.07 7.96 14.76
N ALA A 324 9.23 6.64 14.69
CA ALA A 324 9.88 5.83 15.71
C ALA A 324 11.24 5.32 15.20
N VAL A 325 12.28 5.44 16.02
CA VAL A 325 13.63 4.93 15.71
C VAL A 325 13.93 3.77 16.65
N PHE A 326 14.06 2.57 16.09
CA PHE A 326 14.52 1.37 16.78
C PHE A 326 16.01 1.20 16.55
N ARG A 327 16.77 0.96 17.62
CA ARG A 327 18.18 0.58 17.53
C ARG A 327 18.33 -0.80 18.13
N LEU A 328 18.79 -1.74 17.32
CA LEU A 328 18.92 -3.15 17.71
C LEU A 328 20.33 -3.43 18.23
N PRO A 329 20.49 -4.41 19.14
CA PRO A 329 21.81 -4.81 19.61
C PRO A 329 22.56 -5.60 18.53
N ASP A 330 23.60 -5.00 17.93
CA ASP A 330 24.37 -5.57 16.81
C ASP A 330 24.84 -7.02 17.06
N ALA A 331 25.32 -7.34 18.26
CA ALA A 331 25.82 -8.69 18.56
C ALA A 331 24.74 -9.79 18.51
N ARG A 332 23.45 -9.42 18.56
CA ARG A 332 22.31 -10.34 18.61
C ARG A 332 21.37 -10.21 17.42
N ALA A 333 21.35 -9.05 16.78
CA ALA A 333 20.52 -8.81 15.60
C ALA A 333 20.99 -9.70 14.43
N PRO A 334 20.07 -10.33 13.68
CA PRO A 334 20.43 -11.01 12.45
C PRO A 334 21.21 -10.08 11.53
N ARG A 335 22.26 -10.58 10.88
CA ARG A 335 22.93 -9.88 9.77
C ARG A 335 22.08 -9.99 8.51
N GLY A 336 20.85 -9.48 8.58
CA GLY A 336 20.02 -9.25 7.40
C GLY A 336 20.67 -8.16 6.55
N CYS A 337 20.57 -8.26 5.22
CA CYS A 337 20.97 -7.17 4.35
C CYS A 337 19.96 -6.02 4.47
N ALA A 338 20.40 -4.76 4.37
CA ALA A 338 19.50 -3.62 4.31
C ALA A 338 18.39 -3.83 3.28
N SER A 339 18.66 -4.52 2.16
CA SER A 339 17.67 -4.88 1.12
C SER A 339 16.45 -5.64 1.63
N GLN A 340 16.55 -6.36 2.75
CA GLN A 340 15.44 -7.09 3.35
C GLN A 340 14.53 -6.14 4.14
N ARG A 341 13.21 -6.29 3.98
CA ARG A 341 12.22 -5.60 4.80
C ARG A 341 12.45 -5.96 6.27
N TYR A 342 12.47 -4.96 7.15
CA TYR A 342 12.74 -5.11 8.59
C TYR A 342 14.01 -5.92 8.92
N PHE A 343 15.03 -5.95 8.06
CA PHE A 343 16.21 -6.85 8.19
C PHE A 343 15.84 -8.35 8.31
N GLY A 344 14.69 -8.75 7.75
CA GLY A 344 14.17 -10.10 7.86
C GLY A 344 13.53 -10.44 9.21
N LEU A 345 13.27 -9.43 10.07
CA LEU A 345 12.58 -9.58 11.34
C LEU A 345 11.07 -9.46 11.20
N SER A 346 10.33 -9.92 12.23
CA SER A 346 8.87 -9.85 12.24
C SER A 346 8.38 -8.39 12.39
N PRO A 347 7.61 -7.84 11.43
CA PRO A 347 7.07 -6.48 11.53
C PRO A 347 6.11 -6.31 12.73
N ILE A 348 5.46 -7.40 13.15
CA ILE A 348 4.51 -7.42 14.28
C ILE A 348 5.14 -6.87 15.56
N ALA A 349 6.39 -7.24 15.81
CA ALA A 349 7.07 -6.84 17.03
C ALA A 349 7.38 -5.33 17.07
N PHE A 350 7.65 -4.73 15.91
CA PHE A 350 7.85 -3.27 15.80
C PHE A 350 6.51 -2.54 15.90
N HIS A 351 5.50 -2.97 15.15
CA HIS A 351 4.23 -2.28 15.02
C HIS A 351 3.40 -2.28 16.32
N ASN A 352 3.61 -3.27 17.19
CA ASN A 352 2.99 -3.34 18.51
C ASN A 352 3.61 -2.39 19.55
N ARG A 353 4.86 -1.92 19.34
CA ARG A 353 5.59 -1.06 20.29
C ARG A 353 5.35 0.44 20.10
N THR A 354 4.79 0.85 18.97
CA THR A 354 4.57 2.27 18.68
C THR A 354 3.33 2.50 17.82
N PRO A 355 2.56 3.59 18.04
CA PRO A 355 1.48 3.98 17.14
C PRO A 355 1.98 4.73 15.89
N LEU A 356 3.26 5.12 15.84
CA LEU A 356 3.80 5.98 14.78
C LEU A 356 3.92 5.23 13.45
N SER A 357 3.69 5.94 12.34
CA SER A 357 3.54 5.35 11.01
C SER A 357 4.86 5.20 10.25
N THR A 358 5.89 5.99 10.57
CA THR A 358 7.23 5.87 9.99
C THR A 358 8.18 5.22 10.99
N LEU A 359 8.85 4.14 10.59
CA LEU A 359 9.78 3.39 11.43
C LEU A 359 11.16 3.43 10.81
N ALA A 360 12.17 3.91 11.53
CA ALA A 360 13.57 3.71 11.19
C ALA A 360 14.15 2.61 12.07
N ILE A 361 14.75 1.58 11.48
CA ILE A 361 15.35 0.45 12.18
C ILE A 361 16.84 0.50 11.91
N VAL A 362 17.64 0.57 12.98
CA VAL A 362 19.09 0.65 12.96
C VAL A 362 19.68 -0.65 13.48
N ALA A 363 20.56 -1.28 12.68
CA ALA A 363 21.29 -2.48 13.05
C ALA A 363 22.56 -2.62 12.20
N HIS A 364 23.64 -3.14 12.79
CA HIS A 364 24.93 -3.40 12.14
C HIS A 364 25.51 -2.17 11.41
N GLY A 365 25.28 -0.98 11.96
CA GLY A 365 25.71 0.28 11.34
C GLY A 365 24.90 0.73 10.13
N ASP A 366 23.78 0.07 9.82
CA ASP A 366 22.85 0.42 8.73
C ASP A 366 21.49 0.89 9.22
N VAL A 367 20.71 1.47 8.30
CA VAL A 367 19.33 1.92 8.54
C VAL A 367 18.40 1.42 7.43
N VAL A 368 17.24 0.91 7.84
CA VAL A 368 16.11 0.67 6.94
C VAL A 368 14.90 1.44 7.47
N VAL A 369 14.23 2.20 6.60
CA VAL A 369 13.04 2.97 6.95
C VAL A 369 11.81 2.37 6.29
N HIS A 370 10.72 2.22 7.02
CA HIS A 370 9.42 1.76 6.54
C HIS A 370 8.35 2.81 6.84
N GLN A 371 7.46 3.05 5.88
CA GLN A 371 6.17 3.69 6.17
C GLN A 371 5.10 2.60 6.22
N ARG A 372 4.34 2.58 7.31
CA ARG A 372 3.36 1.52 7.61
C ARG A 372 2.09 1.67 6.78
N TYR A 373 1.37 0.56 6.63
CA TYR A 373 0.16 0.51 5.83
C TYR A 373 -0.95 1.44 6.32
N GLU A 374 -1.01 1.73 7.62
CA GLU A 374 -1.96 2.69 8.19
C GLU A 374 -1.88 4.09 7.57
N GLY A 375 -0.73 4.48 7.01
CA GLY A 375 -0.55 5.75 6.30
C GLY A 375 -0.90 5.71 4.81
N TRP A 376 -1.32 4.56 4.28
CA TRP A 376 -1.76 4.38 2.90
C TRP A 376 -3.27 4.34 2.76
N VAL A 377 -3.99 3.78 3.74
CA VAL A 377 -5.44 3.54 3.72
C VAL A 377 -6.24 4.70 4.32
N GLU A 378 -7.50 4.84 3.93
CA GLU A 378 -8.45 5.71 4.61
C GLU A 378 -8.76 5.12 6.01
N ARG A 379 -8.83 5.98 7.03
CA ARG A 379 -9.14 5.55 8.40
C ARG A 379 -10.24 6.40 9.03
N VAL A 380 -11.13 5.74 9.76
CA VAL A 380 -12.18 6.39 10.56
C VAL A 380 -11.71 6.74 11.97
N SER A 381 -10.73 6.01 12.50
CA SER A 381 -10.01 6.40 13.72
C SER A 381 -8.89 7.42 13.39
N ALA A 382 -8.19 7.91 14.41
CA ALA A 382 -7.06 8.84 14.26
C ALA A 382 -6.14 8.46 13.09
N ALA A 383 -6.14 9.31 12.06
CA ALA A 383 -5.31 9.16 10.88
C ALA A 383 -3.85 9.49 11.24
N PRO A 384 -2.88 8.70 10.76
CA PRO A 384 -1.47 9.05 10.89
C PRO A 384 -1.15 10.30 10.07
N ARG A 385 0.02 10.88 10.31
CA ARG A 385 0.49 12.04 9.54
C ARG A 385 0.63 11.61 8.06
N PRO A 386 0.14 12.39 7.07
CA PRO A 386 0.27 12.03 5.65
C PRO A 386 1.70 11.69 5.25
N ARG A 387 1.94 10.77 4.34
CA ARG A 387 3.32 10.30 4.06
C ARG A 387 4.16 11.37 3.39
N ARG A 388 5.47 11.31 3.65
CA ARG A 388 6.49 12.07 2.89
C ARG A 388 7.09 11.16 1.83
N ASP A 389 7.40 11.71 0.66
CA ASP A 389 8.12 10.98 -0.38
C ASP A 389 9.61 10.86 0.00
N LEU A 390 10.02 9.66 0.43
CA LEU A 390 11.40 9.41 0.84
C LEU A 390 12.36 9.22 -0.34
N SER A 391 11.89 9.29 -1.59
CA SER A 391 12.79 9.31 -2.75
C SER A 391 13.68 10.55 -2.77
N ILE A 392 13.22 11.65 -2.16
CA ILE A 392 14.00 12.87 -1.91
C ILE A 392 15.24 12.53 -1.06
N LEU A 393 15.05 11.81 0.05
CA LEU A 393 16.16 11.35 0.90
C LEU A 393 17.03 10.32 0.17
N ALA A 394 16.42 9.39 -0.56
CA ALA A 394 17.14 8.35 -1.29
C ALA A 394 18.16 8.95 -2.27
N ARG A 395 17.79 10.03 -2.99
CA ARG A 395 18.73 10.75 -3.86
C ARG A 395 19.86 11.42 -3.09
N ALA A 396 19.54 12.10 -1.99
CA ALA A 396 20.54 12.76 -1.17
C ALA A 396 21.56 11.76 -0.60
N LEU A 397 21.07 10.62 -0.10
CA LEU A 397 21.90 9.50 0.35
C LEU A 397 22.73 8.92 -0.79
N GLN A 398 22.13 8.71 -1.97
CA GLN A 398 22.85 8.19 -3.13
C GLN A 398 24.00 9.11 -3.57
N ALA A 399 23.82 10.43 -3.51
CA ALA A 399 24.84 11.40 -3.87
C ALA A 399 25.97 11.48 -2.84
N ALA A 400 25.65 11.27 -1.55
CA ALA A 400 26.62 11.30 -0.45
C ALA A 400 27.31 9.95 -0.19
N GLU A 401 26.83 8.86 -0.77
CA GLU A 401 27.29 7.50 -0.51
C GLU A 401 28.73 7.26 -1.03
N PRO A 402 29.71 6.98 -0.16
CA PRO A 402 31.08 6.72 -0.60
C PRO A 402 31.31 5.26 -1.03
N HIS A 403 30.43 4.32 -0.67
CA HIS A 403 30.55 2.91 -1.05
C HIS A 403 29.75 2.58 -2.32
N ALA A 404 30.07 1.44 -2.94
CA ALA A 404 29.33 0.92 -4.09
C ALA A 404 28.01 0.25 -3.65
N CYS A 405 27.08 1.02 -3.09
CA CYS A 405 25.71 0.58 -2.83
C CYS A 405 24.70 1.53 -3.47
N ARG A 406 23.50 1.02 -3.76
CA ARG A 406 22.43 1.82 -4.34
C ARG A 406 21.29 2.02 -3.36
N TRP A 407 21.06 3.26 -2.98
CA TRP A 407 19.92 3.68 -2.18
C TRP A 407 18.64 3.66 -3.01
N ARG A 408 17.58 3.10 -2.44
CA ARG A 408 16.28 2.96 -3.10
C ARG A 408 15.15 3.19 -2.11
N TYR A 409 14.15 3.94 -2.57
CA TYR A 409 12.84 4.01 -1.94
C TYR A 409 11.82 3.38 -2.89
N ASP A 410 10.93 2.54 -2.37
CA ASP A 410 9.95 1.82 -3.19
C ASP A 410 9.00 2.79 -3.93
N GLY A 411 8.67 3.93 -3.32
CA GLY A 411 7.73 4.93 -3.84
C GLY A 411 6.53 5.12 -2.91
N VAL A 412 6.05 6.35 -2.77
CA VAL A 412 5.06 6.72 -1.75
C VAL A 412 3.70 6.03 -1.91
N GLN A 413 3.37 5.68 -3.16
CA GLN A 413 2.15 5.00 -3.57
C GLN A 413 2.12 3.51 -3.21
N HIS A 414 3.24 2.90 -2.82
CA HIS A 414 3.25 1.50 -2.41
C HIS A 414 2.66 1.34 -1.00
N ILE A 415 2.01 0.22 -0.72
CA ILE A 415 1.27 0.01 0.54
C ILE A 415 2.15 0.08 1.80
N MET A 416 3.39 -0.39 1.71
CA MET A 416 4.39 -0.32 2.80
C MET A 416 5.78 -0.08 2.19
N PRO A 417 6.11 1.17 1.81
CA PRO A 417 7.33 1.43 1.09
C PRO A 417 8.53 1.43 2.03
N ARG A 418 9.62 0.85 1.53
CA ARG A 418 10.91 0.79 2.21
C ARG A 418 11.88 1.79 1.59
N LEU A 419 12.64 2.48 2.43
CA LEU A 419 13.91 3.12 2.06
C LEU A 419 15.09 2.32 2.63
N GLY A 420 16.10 2.04 1.80
CA GLY A 420 17.39 1.48 2.19
C GLY A 420 18.23 1.11 0.96
N HIS A 421 19.37 0.44 1.12
CA HIS A 421 20.26 0.09 -0.01
C HIS A 421 20.28 -1.41 -0.37
N ASP A 422 20.84 -1.73 -1.55
CA ASP A 422 21.06 -3.10 -2.04
C ASP A 422 22.46 -3.67 -1.72
N GLY A 423 23.35 -2.86 -1.14
CA GLY A 423 24.70 -3.29 -0.74
C GLY A 423 24.70 -4.41 0.31
N ALA A 424 25.59 -5.39 0.13
CA ALA A 424 25.85 -6.45 1.10
C ALA A 424 26.68 -5.99 2.30
N ARG A 425 27.41 -4.87 2.14
CA ARG A 425 28.09 -4.15 3.21
C ARG A 425 27.24 -2.96 3.62
N SER A 426 27.50 -2.48 4.83
CA SER A 426 26.90 -1.26 5.31
C SER A 426 27.25 -0.05 4.46
N SER A 427 26.33 0.91 4.47
CA SER A 427 26.58 2.25 3.93
C SER A 427 27.88 2.82 4.52
N GLY A 428 28.60 3.59 3.72
CA GLY A 428 29.72 4.38 4.26
C GLY A 428 29.26 5.64 4.97
N ILE A 429 27.98 5.97 4.90
CA ILE A 429 27.35 7.02 5.70
C ILE A 429 26.97 6.41 7.06
N PRO A 430 27.41 6.99 8.19
CA PRO A 430 27.03 6.48 9.51
C PRO A 430 25.52 6.47 9.72
N ALA A 431 24.97 5.38 10.29
CA ALA A 431 23.55 5.25 10.56
C ALA A 431 22.94 6.44 11.33
N ASP A 432 23.66 7.00 12.30
CA ASP A 432 23.20 8.16 13.07
C ASP A 432 23.08 9.44 12.23
N ALA A 433 23.96 9.60 11.24
CA ALA A 433 23.86 10.70 10.29
C ALA A 433 22.62 10.50 9.40
N ILE A 434 22.38 9.29 8.90
CA ILE A 434 21.18 8.96 8.10
C ILE A 434 19.90 9.23 8.89
N VAL A 435 19.83 8.77 10.15
CA VAL A 435 18.67 9.01 11.04
C VAL A 435 18.47 10.51 11.31
N SER A 436 19.55 11.27 11.49
CA SER A 436 19.47 12.71 11.69
C SER A 436 18.93 13.43 10.46
N GLU A 437 19.40 13.06 9.26
CA GLU A 437 18.90 13.62 8.00
C GLU A 437 17.45 13.22 7.72
N LEU A 438 17.04 11.99 8.07
CA LEU A 438 15.64 11.57 8.03
C LEU A 438 14.76 12.48 8.90
N LYS A 439 15.18 12.75 10.14
CA LYS A 439 14.45 13.64 11.06
C LYS A 439 14.30 15.04 10.48
N ARG A 440 15.37 15.60 9.90
CA ARG A 440 15.34 16.92 9.23
C ARG A 440 14.37 16.92 8.07
N LEU A 441 14.48 15.95 7.15
CA LEU A 441 13.60 15.88 5.99
C LEU A 441 12.13 15.74 6.41
N LEU A 442 11.81 14.87 7.35
CA LEU A 442 10.43 14.67 7.81
C LEU A 442 9.82 15.92 8.46
N ALA A 443 10.65 16.83 8.99
CA ALA A 443 10.19 18.08 9.56
C ALA A 443 9.72 19.09 8.50
N VAL A 444 10.32 19.05 7.30
CA VAL A 444 10.14 20.08 6.26
C VAL A 444 9.43 19.58 5.00
N ALA A 445 9.49 18.28 4.71
CA ALA A 445 8.93 17.73 3.49
C ALA A 445 7.39 17.72 3.53
N PRO A 446 6.75 18.17 2.44
CA PRO A 446 5.30 18.25 2.37
C PRO A 446 4.66 16.86 2.34
N ALA A 447 3.34 16.82 2.55
CA ALA A 447 2.56 15.62 2.32
C ALA A 447 2.66 15.23 0.84
N ALA A 448 2.92 13.95 0.59
CA ALA A 448 3.02 13.38 -0.76
C ALA A 448 1.95 12.30 -1.01
N TRP A 449 1.35 11.74 0.05
CA TRP A 449 0.25 10.77 0.00
C TRP A 449 -0.66 10.97 1.21
N GLU A 450 -1.92 11.33 0.95
CA GLU A 450 -2.93 11.67 1.94
C GLU A 450 -4.24 10.88 1.70
N PRO A 451 -4.41 9.71 2.33
CA PRO A 451 -5.50 8.77 2.02
C PRO A 451 -6.89 9.31 2.31
N THR A 452 -7.01 10.08 3.39
CA THR A 452 -8.22 10.79 3.78
C THR A 452 -7.95 12.27 3.52
N PRO A 453 -8.46 12.85 2.41
CA PRO A 453 -8.33 14.28 2.18
C PRO A 453 -8.98 15.03 3.35
N GLU A 454 -8.32 16.05 3.90
CA GLU A 454 -8.97 16.94 4.87
C GLU A 454 -10.30 17.45 4.28
N ALA A 455 -11.41 17.12 4.93
CA ALA A 455 -12.71 17.63 4.56
C ALA A 455 -12.72 19.16 4.74
N GLY A 456 -12.60 19.90 3.63
CA GLY A 456 -12.89 21.33 3.58
C GLY A 456 -11.78 22.27 4.08
N ARG A 457 -10.71 22.41 3.30
CA ARG A 457 -9.99 23.70 3.15
C ARG A 457 -10.35 24.35 1.81
N ARG A 458 -11.65 24.50 1.54
CA ARG A 458 -12.11 25.64 0.75
C ARG A 458 -12.35 26.75 1.78
N ASP A 459 -11.72 27.90 1.56
CA ASP A 459 -11.81 29.13 2.38
C ASP A 459 -10.85 29.22 3.58
N ASN A 460 -9.55 29.40 3.30
CA ASN A 460 -8.63 30.35 3.98
C ASN A 460 -7.16 29.91 3.84
N ALA A 461 -6.61 30.11 2.65
CA ALA A 461 -5.18 30.30 2.48
C ALA A 461 -4.98 31.36 1.39
N SER A 462 -5.33 32.61 1.72
CA SER A 462 -4.69 33.74 1.05
C SER A 462 -3.20 33.61 1.33
N PHE A 463 -2.42 33.49 0.27
CA PHE A 463 -0.97 33.64 0.27
C PHE A 463 -0.58 34.86 1.12
N ALA A 464 -0.06 34.64 2.32
CA ALA A 464 0.74 35.63 3.00
C ALA A 464 2.16 35.50 2.46
N CYS A 465 2.38 36.20 1.34
CA CYS A 465 3.69 36.48 0.81
C CYS A 465 4.54 37.10 1.93
N ALA A 466 5.69 36.49 2.20
CA ALA A 466 6.78 37.19 2.87
C ALA A 466 7.13 38.44 2.05
N ALA A 467 6.88 39.61 2.62
CA ALA A 467 7.51 40.84 2.19
C ALA A 467 8.27 41.39 3.41
N GLY A 468 9.60 41.26 3.35
CA GLY A 468 10.48 42.06 4.19
C GLY A 468 10.32 43.53 3.81
N GLY A 469 10.32 44.39 4.82
CA GLY A 469 10.33 45.84 4.65
C GLY A 469 10.64 46.49 5.99
N ALA A 470 11.89 46.93 6.14
CA ALA A 470 12.38 47.68 7.28
C ALA A 470 11.69 49.06 7.41
N LEU A 471 11.62 49.55 8.66
CA LEU A 471 11.84 50.93 9.15
C LEU A 471 10.87 51.27 10.30
N GLY A 472 11.43 51.66 11.45
CA GLY A 472 10.72 52.14 12.64
C GLY A 472 11.39 51.69 13.92
#